data_AF-A0AAE0F6K7-F1
#
_entry.id   AF-A0AAE0F6K7-F1
#
_cell.length_a   1.000
_cell.length_b   1.000
_cell.length_c   1.000
_cell.angle_alpha   90.00
_cell.angle_beta   90.00
_cell.angle_gamma   90.00
#
_symmetry.space_group_name_H-M   'P 1'
#
loop_
_entity.id
_entity.type
_entity.pdbx_description
1 polymer ?
#
loop_
_entity_poly.entity_id
_entity_poly.type
_entity_poly.pdbx_seq_one_letter_code
_entity_poly.pdbx_strand_id
1 'polypeptide(L)'
;MVRVDASKMEFGASWDQYVQQIAVKAATELGLDAATLGIRARLYKLVLYEEGGRSALHRGTEKSMGMFGTLVVHLPAQYEGGALKVHHKGQTKLIDLSQSSEECFGYSAFFAECEHELQPVTSGHRLTLLYNLIRTTYGPAPAPTNSSVKDALLEAAEYWERDRISWIPECPQKLFIPLEHKCTEADLSFLGLTGRDRAMADVLRSIGRDGSQLLE
;
A
#
# COMPACT_ATOMS: atom_id res chain seq x y z
N MET A 1 10.18 -23.01 10.44
CA MET A 1 9.11 -22.06 10.01
C MET A 1 7.85 -22.83 9.73
N VAL A 2 6.80 -22.54 10.48
CA VAL A 2 5.47 -23.15 10.36
C VAL A 2 4.49 -22.12 9.80
N ARG A 3 3.56 -22.57 8.95
CA ARG A 3 2.52 -21.73 8.35
C ARG A 3 1.16 -22.41 8.52
N VAL A 4 0.17 -21.65 8.99
CA VAL A 4 -1.21 -22.11 9.10
C VAL A 4 -2.08 -21.22 8.23
N ASP A 5 -2.87 -21.82 7.35
CA ASP A 5 -3.79 -21.11 6.46
C ASP A 5 -5.00 -20.58 7.23
N ALA A 6 -5.50 -19.41 6.85
CA ALA A 6 -6.65 -18.77 7.51
C ALA A 6 -7.90 -19.65 7.56
N SER A 7 -8.11 -20.57 6.61
CA SER A 7 -9.24 -21.51 6.63
C SER A 7 -9.28 -22.45 7.84
N LYS A 8 -8.17 -22.54 8.61
CA LYS A 8 -8.04 -23.40 9.79
C LYS A 8 -8.12 -22.62 11.11
N MET A 9 -8.46 -21.33 11.05
CA MET A 9 -8.43 -20.44 12.21
C MET A 9 -9.64 -19.52 12.20
N GLU A 10 -10.25 -19.35 13.36
CA GLU A 10 -11.31 -18.38 13.56
C GLU A 10 -10.99 -17.58 14.82
N PHE A 11 -11.27 -16.29 14.77
CA PHE A 11 -11.14 -15.39 15.91
C PHE A 11 -12.52 -14.86 16.30
N GLY A 12 -12.65 -14.41 17.55
CA GLY A 12 -13.90 -13.82 18.03
C GLY A 12 -14.11 -12.39 17.51
N ALA A 13 -15.35 -11.92 17.56
CA ALA A 13 -15.74 -10.59 17.08
C ALA A 13 -14.95 -9.43 17.72
N SER A 14 -14.54 -9.58 18.99
CA SER A 14 -13.69 -8.59 19.67
C SER A 14 -12.31 -8.45 19.04
N TRP A 15 -11.71 -9.57 18.63
CA TRP A 15 -10.44 -9.58 17.91
C TRP A 15 -10.58 -8.97 16.53
N ASP A 16 -11.62 -9.34 15.79
CA ASP A 16 -11.88 -8.79 14.47
C ASP A 16 -12.09 -7.27 14.51
N GLN A 17 -12.82 -6.78 15.52
CA GLN A 17 -13.00 -5.34 15.74
C GLN A 17 -11.66 -4.65 16.05
N TYR A 18 -10.81 -5.26 16.88
CA TYR A 18 -9.50 -4.72 17.22
C TYR A 18 -8.58 -4.64 16.00
N VAL A 19 -8.47 -5.73 15.23
CA VAL A 19 -7.66 -5.74 14.00
C VAL A 19 -8.20 -4.74 12.98
N GLN A 20 -9.52 -4.60 12.88
CA GLN A 20 -10.15 -3.62 12.00
C GLN A 20 -9.79 -2.17 12.38
N GLN A 21 -9.71 -1.84 13.67
CA GLN A 21 -9.25 -0.53 14.14
C GLN A 21 -7.77 -0.28 13.77
N ILE A 22 -6.92 -1.30 13.98
CA ILE A 22 -5.51 -1.24 13.57
C ILE A 22 -5.39 -1.06 12.05
N ALA A 23 -6.21 -1.76 11.26
CA ALA A 23 -6.16 -1.67 9.80
C ALA A 23 -6.49 -0.26 9.29
N VAL A 24 -7.50 0.40 9.88
CA VAL A 24 -7.84 1.79 9.57
C VAL A 24 -6.68 2.71 9.96
N LYS A 25 -6.15 2.56 11.18
CA LYS A 25 -5.01 3.37 11.65
C LYS A 25 -3.78 3.20 10.75
N ALA A 26 -3.43 1.96 10.42
CA ALA A 26 -2.30 1.63 9.57
C ALA A 26 -2.47 2.20 8.15
N ALA A 27 -3.68 2.15 7.58
CA ALA A 27 -3.95 2.77 6.28
C ALA A 27 -3.72 4.30 6.33
N THR A 28 -4.18 4.97 7.39
CA THR A 28 -3.91 6.41 7.59
C THR A 28 -2.42 6.70 7.75
N GLU A 29 -1.69 5.89 8.51
CA GLU A 29 -0.23 6.01 8.69
C GLU A 29 0.55 5.76 7.39
N LEU A 30 0.00 4.97 6.47
CA LEU A 30 0.51 4.78 5.11
C LEU A 30 0.14 5.94 4.16
N GLY A 31 -0.60 6.95 4.64
CA GLY A 31 -0.97 8.14 3.86
C GLY A 31 -2.24 7.98 3.04
N LEU A 32 -3.08 6.99 3.36
CA LEU A 32 -4.38 6.78 2.70
C LEU A 32 -5.50 7.46 3.50
N ASP A 33 -6.49 8.00 2.80
CA ASP A 33 -7.76 8.41 3.42
C ASP A 33 -8.61 7.17 3.69
N ALA A 34 -8.39 6.59 4.88
CA ALA A 34 -9.05 5.36 5.31
C ALA A 34 -10.58 5.51 5.46
N ALA A 35 -11.07 6.72 5.74
CA ALA A 35 -12.50 6.99 5.89
C ALA A 35 -13.21 6.89 4.54
N THR A 36 -12.65 7.52 3.51
CA THR A 36 -13.22 7.50 2.16
C THR A 36 -13.06 6.13 1.49
N LEU A 37 -11.92 5.46 1.68
CA LEU A 37 -11.61 4.20 0.99
C LEU A 37 -12.32 2.95 1.55
N GLY A 38 -12.87 3.06 2.77
CA GLY A 38 -13.45 1.94 3.51
C GLY A 38 -12.48 0.77 3.63
N ILE A 39 -11.69 0.72 4.69
CA ILE A 39 -10.65 -0.32 4.85
C ILE A 39 -11.25 -1.60 5.44
N ARG A 40 -10.80 -2.77 4.99
CA ARG A 40 -11.00 -4.06 5.67
C ARG A 40 -9.68 -4.81 5.79
N ALA A 41 -9.51 -5.50 6.90
CA ALA A 41 -8.46 -6.49 7.08
C ALA A 41 -9.02 -7.91 6.92
N ARG A 42 -8.38 -8.72 6.07
CA ARG A 42 -8.75 -10.13 5.90
C ARG A 42 -7.58 -11.02 6.25
N LEU A 43 -7.73 -11.85 7.29
CA LEU A 43 -6.71 -12.83 7.67
C LEU A 43 -6.43 -13.76 6.49
N TYR A 44 -5.16 -14.03 6.22
CA TYR A 44 -4.80 -15.02 5.20
C TYR A 44 -3.85 -16.10 5.70
N LYS A 45 -2.98 -15.82 6.68
CA LYS A 45 -2.18 -16.87 7.32
C LYS A 45 -1.63 -16.46 8.68
N LEU A 46 -1.27 -17.45 9.47
CA LEU A 46 -0.38 -17.36 10.62
C LEU A 46 0.99 -17.90 10.23
N VAL A 47 2.06 -17.24 10.69
CA VAL A 47 3.44 -17.69 10.48
C VAL A 47 4.20 -17.66 11.80
N LEU A 48 4.84 -18.79 12.10
CA LEU A 48 5.78 -18.97 13.19
C LEU A 48 7.18 -19.14 12.61
N TYR A 49 8.10 -18.29 13.05
CA TYR A 49 9.53 -18.45 12.83
C TYR A 49 10.19 -18.89 14.13
N GLU A 50 10.83 -20.06 14.08
CA GLU A 50 11.71 -20.55 15.13
C GLU A 50 13.11 -19.93 14.98
N GLU A 51 13.99 -20.21 15.92
CA GLU A 51 15.41 -19.86 15.84
C GLU A 51 16.04 -20.27 14.50
N GLY A 52 16.85 -19.39 13.91
CA GLY A 52 17.40 -19.50 12.56
C GLY A 52 16.38 -19.23 11.43
N GLY A 53 15.09 -19.17 11.76
CA GLY A 53 14.00 -18.88 10.83
C GLY A 53 14.16 -17.49 10.19
N ARG A 54 14.04 -17.44 8.87
CA ARG A 54 14.13 -16.22 8.06
C ARG A 54 13.22 -16.30 6.85
N SER A 55 13.03 -15.17 6.19
CA SER A 55 12.41 -15.11 4.87
C SER A 55 13.35 -14.39 3.92
N ALA A 56 13.58 -14.98 2.74
CA ALA A 56 14.28 -14.28 1.67
C ALA A 56 13.48 -13.06 1.21
N LEU A 57 14.18 -12.12 0.56
CA LEU A 57 13.57 -10.98 -0.12
C LEU A 57 12.56 -11.47 -1.14
N HIS A 58 11.31 -11.04 -0.96
CA HIS A 58 10.24 -11.35 -1.88
C HIS A 58 9.24 -10.20 -1.91
N ARG A 59 8.47 -10.13 -2.99
CA ARG A 59 7.30 -9.28 -3.07
C ARG A 59 6.06 -10.10 -2.73
N GLY A 60 5.12 -9.49 -2.00
CA GLY A 60 3.82 -10.11 -1.82
C GLY A 60 3.12 -10.25 -3.16
N THR A 61 2.40 -11.34 -3.38
CA THR A 61 1.40 -11.39 -4.45
C THR A 61 0.10 -10.80 -3.96
N GLU A 62 -0.61 -10.10 -4.83
CA GLU A 62 -2.02 -9.77 -4.59
C GLU A 62 -2.83 -11.07 -4.47
N LYS A 63 -3.69 -11.12 -3.47
CA LYS A 63 -4.48 -12.33 -3.14
C LYS A 63 -5.97 -12.10 -3.19
N SER A 64 -6.38 -10.85 -3.40
CA SER A 64 -7.78 -10.44 -3.44
C SER A 64 -7.92 -9.11 -4.16
N MET A 65 -9.00 -8.96 -4.92
CA MET A 65 -9.35 -7.70 -5.58
C MET A 65 -9.42 -6.55 -4.57
N GLY A 66 -8.78 -5.43 -4.88
CA GLY A 66 -8.73 -4.25 -4.00
C GLY A 66 -7.76 -4.37 -2.83
N MET A 67 -6.95 -5.44 -2.76
CA MET A 67 -5.81 -5.50 -1.86
C MET A 67 -4.81 -4.43 -2.24
N PHE A 68 -4.37 -3.63 -1.27
CA PHE A 68 -3.34 -2.60 -1.48
C PHE A 68 -2.12 -2.81 -0.59
N GLY A 69 -2.19 -3.71 0.40
CA GLY A 69 -1.11 -3.88 1.35
C GLY A 69 -1.25 -5.10 2.24
N THR A 70 -0.23 -5.30 3.05
CA THR A 70 -0.19 -6.33 4.10
C THR A 70 -0.13 -5.65 5.46
N LEU A 71 -0.98 -6.11 6.37
CA LEU A 71 -0.88 -5.83 7.80
C LEU A 71 -0.33 -7.08 8.50
N VAL A 72 0.75 -6.92 9.23
CA VAL A 72 1.35 -7.96 10.08
C VAL A 72 1.05 -7.61 11.52
N VAL A 73 0.24 -8.43 12.18
CA VAL A 73 0.02 -8.35 13.63
C VAL A 73 1.03 -9.29 14.29
N HIS A 74 1.86 -8.74 15.16
CA HIS A 74 2.88 -9.47 15.91
C HIS A 74 2.25 -9.86 17.25
N LEU A 75 2.13 -11.17 17.48
CA LEU A 75 1.57 -11.70 18.72
C LEU A 75 2.67 -11.74 19.79
N PRO A 76 2.33 -11.49 21.06
CA PRO A 76 3.30 -11.56 22.15
C PRO A 76 4.02 -12.90 22.19
N ALA A 77 5.34 -12.88 22.11
CA ALA A 77 6.21 -14.04 22.19
C ALA A 77 7.65 -13.60 22.47
N GLN A 78 8.40 -14.39 23.23
CA GLN A 78 9.81 -14.15 23.49
C GLN A 78 10.65 -14.52 22.27
N TYR A 79 11.31 -13.55 21.64
CA TYR A 79 12.27 -13.77 20.56
C TYR A 79 13.30 -12.63 20.42
N GLU A 80 14.46 -12.94 19.85
CA GLU A 80 15.49 -11.98 19.47
C GLU A 80 15.76 -12.00 17.95
N GLY A 81 16.29 -10.89 17.43
CA GLY A 81 16.50 -10.72 16.00
C GLY A 81 15.17 -10.68 15.24
N GLY A 82 15.11 -11.26 14.04
CA GLY A 82 13.86 -11.37 13.31
C GLY A 82 13.29 -10.04 12.82
N ALA A 83 14.12 -9.01 12.65
CA ALA A 83 13.67 -7.72 12.15
C ALA A 83 13.12 -7.82 10.72
N LEU A 84 11.99 -7.15 10.48
CA LEU A 84 11.35 -7.08 9.18
C LEU A 84 11.97 -5.93 8.39
N LYS A 85 12.55 -6.23 7.24
CA LYS A 85 13.01 -5.22 6.28
C LYS A 85 11.98 -5.05 5.19
N VAL A 86 11.63 -3.81 4.91
CA VAL A 86 10.70 -3.43 3.84
C VAL A 86 11.42 -2.47 2.91
N HIS A 87 11.43 -2.80 1.63
CA HIS A 87 12.08 -2.06 0.56
C HIS A 87 11.01 -1.49 -0.37
N HIS A 88 11.08 -0.19 -0.63
CA HIS A 88 10.18 0.50 -1.52
C HIS A 88 10.91 1.67 -2.19
N LYS A 89 10.97 1.68 -3.53
CA LYS A 89 11.54 2.78 -4.34
C LYS A 89 12.95 3.21 -3.90
N GLY A 90 13.83 2.24 -3.67
CA GLY A 90 15.22 2.48 -3.25
C GLY A 90 15.38 2.86 -1.77
N GLN A 91 14.28 3.04 -1.02
CA GLN A 91 14.31 3.23 0.42
C GLN A 91 14.12 1.90 1.14
N THR A 92 14.81 1.74 2.26
CA THR A 92 14.70 0.57 3.13
C THR A 92 14.29 1.01 4.52
N LYS A 93 13.24 0.41 5.07
CA LYS A 93 12.84 0.57 6.45
C LYS A 93 13.04 -0.73 7.20
N LEU A 94 13.75 -0.66 8.31
CA LEU A 94 13.92 -1.76 9.25
C LEU A 94 12.88 -1.60 10.36
N ILE A 95 12.12 -2.65 10.62
CA ILE A 95 11.11 -2.71 11.67
C ILE A 95 11.53 -3.83 12.63
N ASP A 96 12.05 -3.43 13.77
CA ASP A 96 12.43 -4.34 14.86
C ASP A 96 11.49 -4.11 16.05
N LEU A 97 10.78 -5.17 16.42
CA LEU A 97 9.83 -5.20 17.55
C LEU A 97 10.26 -6.22 18.61
N SER A 98 11.48 -6.78 18.52
CA SER A 98 11.96 -7.81 19.46
C SER A 98 12.04 -7.31 20.90
N GLN A 99 12.39 -6.04 21.12
CA GLN A 99 12.54 -5.45 22.47
C GLN A 99 11.24 -5.37 23.28
N SER A 100 10.09 -5.26 22.63
CA SER A 100 8.77 -5.19 23.29
C SER A 100 7.90 -6.41 22.98
N SER A 101 8.52 -7.49 22.51
CA SER A 101 7.83 -8.65 21.94
C SER A 101 7.03 -9.47 22.94
N GLU A 102 7.33 -9.39 24.24
CA GLU A 102 6.65 -10.18 25.28
C GLU A 102 5.42 -9.47 25.88
N GLU A 103 5.39 -8.14 25.85
CA GLU A 103 4.46 -7.36 26.68
C GLU A 103 3.22 -6.90 25.94
N CYS A 104 3.32 -6.64 24.62
CA CYS A 104 2.26 -6.01 23.85
C CYS A 104 2.13 -6.59 22.45
N PHE A 105 0.91 -6.53 21.91
CA PHE A 105 0.70 -6.69 20.49
C PHE A 105 1.37 -5.54 19.72
N GLY A 106 2.14 -5.90 18.69
CA GLY A 106 2.70 -4.95 17.74
C GLY A 106 2.00 -5.08 16.39
N TYR A 107 2.10 -4.06 15.55
CA TYR A 107 1.76 -4.21 14.13
C TYR A 107 2.79 -3.54 13.24
N SER A 108 2.91 -4.04 12.02
CA SER A 108 3.55 -3.36 10.92
C SER A 108 2.69 -3.46 9.67
N ALA A 109 2.72 -2.43 8.84
CA ALA A 109 1.98 -2.42 7.58
C ALA A 109 2.84 -1.84 6.46
N PHE A 110 2.61 -2.35 5.26
CA PHE A 110 3.32 -1.91 4.06
C PHE A 110 2.47 -2.23 2.82
N PHE A 111 2.72 -1.48 1.74
CA PHE A 111 2.01 -1.67 0.48
C PHE A 111 2.39 -2.99 -0.21
N ALA A 112 1.50 -3.49 -1.07
CA ALA A 112 1.64 -4.81 -1.69
C ALA A 112 2.86 -4.91 -2.63
N GLU A 113 3.23 -3.80 -3.25
CA GLU A 113 4.39 -3.68 -4.13
C GLU A 113 5.73 -3.69 -3.39
N CYS A 114 5.73 -3.50 -2.06
CA CYS A 114 6.96 -3.50 -1.28
C CYS A 114 7.60 -4.89 -1.27
N GLU A 115 8.90 -4.92 -1.56
CA GLU A 115 9.72 -6.09 -1.32
C GLU A 115 10.04 -6.16 0.18
N HIS A 116 10.01 -7.35 0.75
CA HIS A 116 10.26 -7.52 2.16
C HIS A 116 10.98 -8.84 2.45
N GLU A 117 11.80 -8.79 3.49
CA GLU A 117 12.51 -9.95 4.03
C GLU A 117 12.44 -9.94 5.55
N LEU A 118 12.58 -11.13 6.12
CA LEU A 118 12.73 -11.28 7.56
C LEU A 118 14.16 -11.69 7.83
N GLN A 119 14.88 -10.89 8.62
CA GLN A 119 16.18 -11.30 9.13
C GLN A 119 16.05 -12.55 10.01
N PRO A 120 17.14 -13.32 10.23
CA PRO A 120 17.09 -14.48 11.08
C PRO A 120 16.60 -14.13 12.49
N VAL A 121 15.66 -14.93 13.00
CA VAL A 121 15.37 -15.00 14.44
C VAL A 121 16.59 -15.64 15.09
N THR A 122 17.25 -14.93 16.01
CA THR A 122 18.49 -15.41 16.63
C THR A 122 18.24 -16.20 17.91
N SER A 123 17.08 -16.04 18.53
CA SER A 123 16.64 -16.80 19.70
C SER A 123 15.11 -16.77 19.78
N GLY A 124 14.51 -17.83 20.34
CA GLY A 124 13.07 -17.90 20.63
C GLY A 124 12.17 -18.10 19.41
N HIS A 125 10.94 -17.60 19.50
CA HIS A 125 9.87 -17.90 18.55
C HIS A 125 9.07 -16.63 18.19
N ARG A 126 9.14 -16.24 16.91
CA ARG A 126 8.40 -15.08 16.41
C ARG A 126 7.08 -15.51 15.78
N LEU A 127 5.97 -15.10 16.38
CA LEU A 127 4.61 -15.47 15.95
C LEU A 127 3.85 -14.28 15.37
N THR A 128 3.31 -14.45 14.16
CA THR A 128 2.62 -13.37 13.43
C THR A 128 1.35 -13.82 12.74
N LEU A 129 0.37 -12.93 12.68
CA LEU A 129 -0.80 -13.05 11.82
C LEU A 129 -0.66 -12.06 10.67
N LEU A 130 -0.90 -12.52 9.44
CA LEU A 130 -0.83 -11.70 8.26
C LEU A 130 -2.22 -11.52 7.67
N TYR A 131 -2.57 -10.25 7.48
CA TYR A 131 -3.83 -9.78 6.94
C TYR A 131 -3.59 -9.07 5.61
N ASN A 132 -4.46 -9.30 4.64
CA ASN A 132 -4.55 -8.44 3.47
C ASN A 132 -5.31 -7.17 3.88
N LEU A 133 -4.75 -6.00 3.56
CA LEU A 133 -5.45 -4.73 3.64
C LEU A 133 -6.18 -4.49 2.32
N ILE A 134 -7.50 -4.36 2.41
CA ILE A 134 -8.41 -4.31 1.26
C ILE A 134 -9.22 -3.01 1.33
N ARG A 135 -9.31 -2.28 0.23
CA ARG A 135 -10.28 -1.19 0.08
C ARG A 135 -11.64 -1.76 -0.32
N THR A 136 -12.71 -1.25 0.28
CA THR A 136 -14.08 -1.76 0.05
C THR A 136 -14.93 -0.83 -0.78
N THR A 137 -14.57 0.46 -0.85
CA THR A 137 -15.20 1.35 -1.81
C THR A 137 -14.51 1.22 -3.16
N TYR A 138 -15.26 0.75 -4.15
CA TYR A 138 -14.86 0.79 -5.55
C TYR A 138 -15.42 2.08 -6.14
N GLY A 139 -14.53 3.04 -6.42
CA GLY A 139 -14.90 4.39 -6.81
C GLY A 139 -13.65 5.27 -6.93
N PRO A 140 -13.78 6.56 -7.28
CA PRO A 140 -12.63 7.43 -7.39
C PRO A 140 -11.85 7.47 -6.08
N ALA A 141 -10.55 7.23 -6.13
CA ALA A 141 -9.71 7.44 -4.96
C ALA A 141 -9.76 8.93 -4.57
N PRO A 142 -9.71 9.27 -3.28
CA PRO A 142 -9.41 10.64 -2.89
C PRO A 142 -8.03 11.00 -3.45
N ALA A 143 -7.97 12.15 -4.13
CA ALA A 143 -6.74 12.65 -4.72
C ALA A 143 -5.62 12.72 -3.66
N PRO A 144 -4.35 12.49 -4.05
CA PRO A 144 -3.23 12.64 -3.12
C PRO A 144 -3.27 14.07 -2.55
N THR A 145 -3.29 14.17 -1.22
CA THR A 145 -3.26 15.45 -0.48
C THR A 145 -1.90 16.13 -0.51
N ASN A 146 -0.93 15.58 -1.25
CA ASN A 146 0.40 16.17 -1.37
C ASN A 146 0.32 17.34 -2.36
N SER A 147 -0.02 18.52 -1.83
CA SER A 147 -0.25 19.76 -2.59
C SER A 147 0.90 20.06 -3.54
N SER A 148 2.15 19.85 -3.13
CA SER A 148 3.33 20.14 -3.96
C SER A 148 3.43 19.34 -5.26
N VAL A 149 3.00 18.07 -5.26
CA VAL A 149 3.00 17.24 -6.49
C VAL A 149 1.83 17.62 -7.38
N LYS A 150 0.69 17.96 -6.77
CA LYS A 150 -0.48 18.45 -7.50
C LYS A 150 -0.17 19.79 -8.17
N ASP A 151 0.48 20.70 -7.46
CA ASP A 151 0.87 22.04 -7.96
C ASP A 151 1.90 21.93 -9.08
N ALA A 152 2.91 21.06 -8.93
CA ALA A 152 3.90 20.82 -9.99
C ALA A 152 3.28 20.16 -11.25
N LEU A 153 2.30 19.27 -11.08
CA LEU A 153 1.57 18.67 -12.19
C LEU A 153 0.63 19.68 -12.86
N LEU A 154 -0.01 20.56 -12.08
CA LEU A 154 -0.82 21.66 -12.58
C LEU A 154 0.03 22.63 -13.39
N GLU A 155 1.17 23.07 -12.85
CA GLU A 155 2.11 23.97 -13.53
C GLU A 155 2.64 23.35 -14.83
N ALA A 156 3.02 22.07 -14.81
CA ALA A 156 3.47 21.37 -16.01
C ALA A 156 2.36 21.22 -17.07
N ALA A 157 1.11 21.02 -16.64
CA ALA A 157 -0.03 20.92 -17.55
C ALA A 157 -0.44 22.28 -18.14
N GLU A 158 -0.44 23.34 -17.33
CA GLU A 158 -0.69 24.73 -17.76
C GLU A 158 0.39 25.19 -18.76
N TYR A 159 1.66 24.87 -18.46
CA TYR A 159 2.78 25.13 -19.38
C TYR A 159 2.58 24.41 -20.72
N TRP A 160 2.19 23.14 -20.69
CA TRP A 160 1.91 22.37 -21.91
C TRP A 160 0.72 22.92 -22.70
N GLU A 161 -0.39 23.30 -22.07
CA GLU A 161 -1.53 23.90 -22.76
C GLU A 161 -1.18 25.24 -23.41
N ARG A 162 -0.40 26.08 -22.71
CA ARG A 162 0.08 27.36 -23.24
C ARG A 162 0.94 27.18 -24.49
N ASP A 163 1.85 26.20 -24.47
CA ASP A 163 2.74 25.91 -25.60
C ASP A 163 2.04 25.19 -26.76
N ARG A 164 0.94 24.48 -26.47
CA ARG A 164 0.06 23.90 -27.49
C ARG A 164 -0.72 24.99 -28.25
N ILE A 165 -1.18 26.03 -27.55
CA ILE A 165 -1.94 27.15 -28.13
C ILE A 165 -1.03 28.08 -28.94
N SER A 166 0.25 28.19 -28.60
CA SER A 166 1.22 29.07 -29.28
C SER A 166 1.85 28.49 -30.56
N TRP A 167 1.35 27.34 -31.07
CA TRP A 167 1.80 26.68 -32.30
C TRP A 167 3.34 26.51 -32.39
N ILE A 168 3.96 26.10 -31.28
CA ILE A 168 5.39 25.78 -31.27
C ILE A 168 5.58 24.41 -31.95
N PRO A 169 6.39 24.29 -33.03
CA PRO A 169 6.55 23.05 -33.80
C PRO A 169 7.07 21.84 -33.00
N GLU A 170 7.68 22.10 -31.84
CA GLU A 170 8.34 21.10 -30.97
C GLU A 170 7.45 20.66 -29.79
N CYS A 171 6.23 21.19 -29.66
CA CYS A 171 5.33 20.83 -28.58
C CYS A 171 4.73 19.42 -28.82
N PRO A 172 4.92 18.45 -27.90
CA PRO A 172 4.40 17.09 -28.07
C PRO A 172 2.87 17.08 -28.06
N GLN A 173 2.26 16.61 -29.16
CA GLN A 173 0.80 16.52 -29.35
C GLN A 173 0.11 15.56 -28.36
N LYS A 174 0.87 14.65 -27.73
CA LYS A 174 0.38 13.67 -26.76
C LYS A 174 1.38 13.54 -25.62
N LEU A 175 0.88 13.65 -24.40
CA LEU A 175 1.64 13.33 -23.20
C LEU A 175 1.38 11.86 -22.83
N PHE A 176 2.45 11.06 -22.82
CA PHE A 176 2.39 9.69 -22.31
C PHE A 176 3.00 9.67 -20.93
N ILE A 177 2.23 9.23 -19.95
CA ILE A 177 2.73 9.03 -18.60
C ILE A 177 2.81 7.52 -18.38
N PRO A 178 4.02 6.95 -18.26
CA PRO A 178 4.16 5.54 -18.02
C PRO A 178 3.60 5.23 -16.63
N LEU A 179 2.68 4.26 -16.57
CA LEU A 179 2.21 3.72 -15.29
C LEU A 179 3.38 3.00 -14.62
N GLU A 180 3.60 3.26 -13.33
CA GLU A 180 4.67 2.61 -12.57
C GLU A 180 4.36 1.12 -12.33
N HIS A 181 3.08 0.73 -12.33
CA HIS A 181 2.66 -0.66 -12.16
C HIS A 181 2.44 -1.39 -13.49
N LYS A 182 2.89 -2.66 -13.54
CA LYS A 182 2.37 -3.65 -14.51
C LYS A 182 0.92 -3.96 -14.13
N CYS A 183 0.00 -3.12 -14.59
CA CYS A 183 -1.43 -3.36 -14.50
C CYS A 183 -1.77 -4.63 -15.30
N THR A 184 -2.59 -5.51 -14.75
CA THR A 184 -3.21 -6.55 -15.59
C THR A 184 -4.25 -5.88 -16.50
N GLU A 185 -4.66 -6.51 -17.61
CA GLU A 185 -5.65 -5.91 -18.53
C GLU A 185 -6.96 -5.50 -17.82
N ALA A 186 -7.32 -6.18 -16.72
CA ALA A 186 -8.46 -5.84 -15.87
C ALA A 186 -8.27 -4.56 -15.05
N ASP A 187 -7.03 -4.14 -14.79
CA ASP A 187 -6.66 -2.96 -14.01
C ASP A 187 -6.40 -1.73 -14.89
N LEU A 188 -6.37 -1.88 -16.23
CA LEU A 188 -6.23 -0.81 -17.22
C LEU A 188 -7.51 0.03 -17.38
N SER A 189 -8.22 0.28 -16.28
CA SER A 189 -9.30 1.27 -16.22
C SER A 189 -8.95 2.30 -15.16
N PHE A 190 -9.42 3.54 -15.31
CA PHE A 190 -9.19 4.57 -14.29
C PHE A 190 -9.57 4.07 -12.89
N LEU A 191 -10.66 3.29 -12.78
CA LEU A 191 -11.15 2.65 -11.55
C LEU A 191 -10.26 1.52 -11.02
N GLY A 192 -9.54 0.84 -11.91
CA GLY A 192 -8.59 -0.23 -11.58
C GLY A 192 -7.25 0.29 -11.06
N LEU A 193 -6.83 1.50 -11.45
CA LEU A 193 -5.57 2.08 -10.99
C LEU A 193 -5.51 2.16 -9.44
N THR A 194 -4.32 1.92 -8.91
CA THR A 194 -4.01 1.98 -7.48
C THR A 194 -2.80 2.88 -7.23
N GLY A 195 -2.57 3.23 -5.97
CA GLY A 195 -1.37 3.97 -5.54
C GLY A 195 -1.13 5.27 -6.31
N ARG A 196 0.13 5.49 -6.72
CA ARG A 196 0.56 6.70 -7.43
C ARG A 196 -0.07 6.85 -8.81
N ASP A 197 -0.29 5.75 -9.52
CA ASP A 197 -0.88 5.76 -10.87
C ASP A 197 -2.30 6.31 -10.85
N ARG A 198 -3.09 5.93 -9.84
CA ARG A 198 -4.43 6.50 -9.62
C ARG A 198 -4.38 7.97 -9.22
N ALA A 199 -3.51 8.30 -8.27
CA ALA A 199 -3.29 9.66 -7.79
C ALA A 199 -2.95 10.63 -8.95
N MET A 200 -2.06 10.20 -9.84
CA MET A 200 -1.65 10.92 -11.02
C MET A 200 -2.79 11.02 -12.05
N ALA A 201 -3.51 9.92 -12.30
CA ALA A 201 -4.67 9.92 -13.17
C ALA A 201 -5.80 10.85 -12.69
N ASP A 202 -6.03 10.94 -11.37
CA ASP A 202 -7.03 11.83 -10.79
C ASP A 202 -6.66 13.31 -10.94
N VAL A 203 -5.40 13.68 -10.72
CA VAL A 203 -4.90 15.05 -10.94
C VAL A 203 -5.07 15.47 -12.40
N LEU A 204 -4.67 14.62 -13.35
CA LEU A 204 -4.82 14.90 -14.77
C LEU A 204 -6.30 15.00 -15.18
N ARG A 205 -7.18 14.25 -14.54
CA ARG A 205 -8.63 14.32 -14.78
C ARG A 205 -9.26 15.61 -14.27
N SER A 206 -8.80 16.14 -13.13
CA SER A 206 -9.26 17.45 -12.66
C SER A 206 -8.88 18.55 -13.64
N ILE A 207 -7.66 18.50 -14.17
CA ILE A 207 -7.16 19.46 -15.16
C ILE A 207 -7.99 19.40 -16.45
N GLY A 208 -8.23 18.19 -16.98
CA GLY A 208 -9.02 18.01 -18.19
C GLY A 208 -10.51 18.36 -18.05
N ARG A 209 -11.06 18.45 -16.83
CA ARG A 209 -12.43 18.94 -16.58
C ARG A 209 -12.48 20.45 -16.47
N ASP A 210 -11.51 21.07 -15.82
CA ASP A 210 -11.47 22.53 -15.65
C ASP A 210 -11.14 23.24 -16.98
N GLY A 211 -10.32 22.63 -17.85
CA GLY A 211 -10.07 23.14 -19.21
C GLY A 211 -11.27 23.10 -20.16
N SER A 212 -12.34 22.38 -19.81
CA SER A 212 -13.59 22.34 -20.60
C SER A 212 -14.57 23.46 -20.26
N GLN A 213 -14.29 24.28 -19.23
CA GLN A 213 -15.07 25.49 -18.92
C GLN A 213 -14.49 26.78 -19.55
N LEU A 214 -13.35 26.70 -20.24
CA LEU A 214 -12.72 27.83 -20.92
C LEU A 214 -12.93 27.80 -22.45
N LEU A 215 -13.86 26.96 -22.94
CA LEU A 215 -14.29 26.91 -24.33
C LEU A 215 -15.81 27.08 -24.42
N GLU A 216 -16.28 28.29 -24.10
CA GLU A 216 -17.39 28.96 -24.82
C GLU A 216 -16.98 30.39 -25.16
#